data_AF-A0A318AX88-F1
#
_entry.id   AF-A0A318AX88-F1
#
_cell.length_a   1.000
_cell.length_b   1.000
_cell.length_c   1.000
_cell.angle_alpha   90.00
_cell.angle_beta   90.00
_cell.angle_gamma   90.00
#
_symmetry.space_group_name_H-M   'P 1'
#
loop_
_entity.id
_entity.type
_entity.pdbx_description
1 polymer ?
#
loop_
_entity_poly.entity_id
_entity_poly.type
_entity_poly.pdbx_seq_one_letter_code
_entity_poly.pdbx_strand_id
1 'polypeptide(L)'
;MSNGIARTAVLVLAVAALGACASSQQARLASLGPLQTALTTSPEELRARADRNDASAQLSLSLLYEYGQGGVERDPIEAYRLRKAATASRGSTPITTYIAGLNGKPGRVSMIFVPRYDVAAFQATINLACSQALAQDDRSPEAVGACGGEENYAELAARWRR
;
A
#
# COMPACT_ATOMS: atom_id res chain seq x y z
N MET A 1 -17.85 34.40 53.96
CA MET A 1 -17.78 33.00 53.48
C MET A 1 -18.30 32.99 52.05
N SER A 2 -17.52 32.41 51.11
CA SER A 2 -17.91 31.98 49.75
C SER A 2 -18.27 33.11 48.76
N ASN A 3 -17.85 33.18 47.49
CA ASN A 3 -16.93 32.48 46.57
C ASN A 3 -16.82 33.47 45.38
N GLY A 4 -15.69 33.71 44.71
CA GLY A 4 -14.93 32.73 43.93
C GLY A 4 -15.66 32.45 42.62
N ILE A 5 -14.97 32.60 41.48
CA ILE A 5 -15.36 32.25 40.09
C ILE A 5 -15.75 33.46 39.21
N ALA A 6 -14.74 34.19 38.75
CA ALA A 6 -14.79 34.95 37.51
C ALA A 6 -13.38 35.01 36.93
N ARG A 7 -12.93 33.93 36.26
CA ARG A 7 -11.75 33.88 35.36
C ARG A 7 -11.42 32.44 35.00
N THR A 8 -12.10 31.86 34.01
CA THR A 8 -11.59 30.76 33.16
C THR A 8 -12.64 30.46 32.12
N ALA A 9 -12.67 31.23 31.03
CA ALA A 9 -13.49 30.93 29.86
C ALA A 9 -12.69 31.23 28.59
N VAL A 10 -11.50 30.64 28.47
CA VAL A 10 -10.77 30.57 27.20
C VAL A 10 -10.01 29.25 27.21
N LEU A 11 -9.96 28.60 26.04
CA LEU A 11 -9.37 27.28 25.75
C LEU A 11 -10.18 26.08 26.23
N VAL A 12 -11.05 25.55 25.36
CA VAL A 12 -10.90 24.19 24.77
C VAL A 12 -11.87 24.13 23.58
N LEU A 13 -11.45 24.53 22.37
CA LEU A 13 -12.22 24.27 21.14
C LEU A 13 -11.34 24.38 19.87
N ALA A 14 -10.09 23.90 19.94
CA ALA A 14 -9.16 23.93 18.80
C ALA A 14 -8.31 22.66 18.65
N VAL A 15 -8.86 21.48 18.97
CA VAL A 15 -8.12 20.20 18.79
C VAL A 15 -8.75 19.26 17.74
N ALA A 16 -9.96 19.54 17.25
CA ALA A 16 -10.66 18.61 16.36
C ALA A 16 -10.25 18.66 14.87
N ALA A 17 -9.50 19.68 14.42
CA ALA A 17 -9.18 19.85 13.00
C ALA A 17 -7.88 19.17 12.51
N LEU A 18 -7.04 18.65 13.41
CA LEU A 18 -5.77 18.01 13.04
C LEU A 18 -5.88 16.50 12.75
N GLY A 19 -7.01 15.87 13.07
CA GLY A 19 -7.17 14.41 12.91
C GLY A 19 -7.39 13.94 11.47
N ALA A 20 -7.95 14.77 10.59
CA ALA A 20 -8.36 14.36 9.24
C ALA A 20 -7.17 14.20 8.28
N CYS A 21 -6.16 15.06 8.35
CA CYS A 21 -4.96 14.96 7.50
C CYS A 21 -4.12 13.72 7.85
N ALA A 22 -3.95 13.44 9.14
CA ALA A 22 -3.21 12.29 9.62
C ALA A 22 -3.79 10.96 9.10
N SER A 23 -5.13 10.82 9.08
CA SER A 23 -5.77 9.61 8.55
C SER A 23 -5.53 9.37 7.05
N SER A 24 -5.42 10.44 6.25
CA SER A 24 -5.18 10.33 4.81
C SER A 24 -3.73 9.93 4.48
N GLN A 25 -2.78 10.39 5.29
CA GLN A 25 -1.36 10.10 5.13
C GLN A 25 -1.02 8.70 5.65
N GLN A 26 -1.63 8.28 6.76
CA GLN A 26 -1.52 6.91 7.29
C GLN A 26 -2.04 5.85 6.31
N ALA A 27 -3.13 6.14 5.57
CA ALA A 27 -3.67 5.23 4.57
C ALA A 27 -2.78 5.10 3.32
N ARG A 28 -2.11 6.18 2.89
CA ARG A 28 -1.12 6.12 1.79
C ARG A 28 0.14 5.38 2.23
N LEU A 29 0.61 5.60 3.46
CA LEU A 29 1.72 4.87 4.08
C LEU A 29 1.49 3.35 4.10
N ALA A 30 0.26 2.91 4.40
CA ALA A 30 -0.09 1.49 4.38
C ALA A 30 0.09 0.84 2.99
N SER A 31 0.01 1.62 1.91
CA SER A 31 0.15 1.07 0.55
C SER A 31 1.61 0.75 0.18
N LEU A 32 2.61 1.35 0.84
CA LEU A 32 4.04 1.16 0.58
C LEU A 32 4.69 0.05 1.43
N GLY A 33 3.90 -0.71 2.18
CA GLY A 33 4.39 -1.82 3.01
C GLY A 33 5.31 -2.81 2.27
N PRO A 34 5.00 -3.23 1.04
CA PRO A 34 5.90 -4.10 0.25
C PRO A 34 7.26 -3.48 -0.03
N LEU A 35 7.35 -2.20 -0.40
CA LEU A 35 8.62 -1.50 -0.60
C LEU A 35 9.41 -1.36 0.71
N GLN A 36 8.75 -0.99 1.80
CA GLN A 36 9.40 -0.95 3.12
C GLN A 36 9.97 -2.33 3.51
N THR A 37 9.19 -3.39 3.27
CA THR A 37 9.60 -4.77 3.53
C THR A 37 10.79 -5.16 2.64
N ALA A 38 10.78 -4.78 1.36
CA ALA A 38 11.89 -5.02 0.44
C ALA A 38 13.21 -4.42 0.95
N LEU A 39 13.17 -3.20 1.51
CA LEU A 39 14.36 -2.47 1.98
C LEU A 39 14.81 -2.84 3.39
N THR A 40 14.06 -3.68 4.11
CA THR A 40 14.34 -4.03 5.52
C THR A 40 14.49 -5.52 5.77
N THR A 41 14.06 -6.35 4.82
CA THR A 41 14.09 -7.81 4.92
C THR A 41 15.15 -8.36 3.97
N SER A 42 15.84 -9.43 4.36
CA SER A 42 16.82 -10.07 3.48
C SER A 42 16.16 -10.69 2.24
N PRO A 43 16.83 -10.72 1.07
CA PRO A 43 16.28 -11.39 -0.11
C PRO A 43 15.99 -12.89 0.09
N GLU A 44 16.78 -13.57 0.93
CA GLU A 44 16.60 -14.99 1.24
C GLU A 44 15.28 -15.23 2.00
N GLU A 45 14.99 -14.43 3.02
CA GLU A 45 13.74 -14.52 3.76
C GLU A 45 12.53 -14.20 2.85
N LEU A 46 12.68 -13.18 1.98
CA LEU A 46 11.65 -12.84 1.01
C LEU A 46 11.39 -13.98 0.02
N ARG A 47 12.43 -14.68 -0.47
CA ARG A 47 12.26 -15.89 -1.29
C ARG A 47 11.50 -16.96 -0.54
N ALA A 48 11.91 -17.28 0.69
CA ALA A 48 11.25 -18.31 1.48
C ALA A 48 9.75 -18.00 1.70
N ARG A 49 9.39 -16.73 1.91
CA ARG A 49 7.98 -16.29 2.01
C ARG A 49 7.27 -16.32 0.66
N ALA A 50 7.92 -15.83 -0.40
CA ALA A 50 7.37 -15.81 -1.75
C ALA A 50 7.06 -17.21 -2.28
N ASP A 51 7.90 -18.20 -1.96
CA ASP A 51 7.70 -19.62 -2.29
C ASP A 51 6.47 -20.22 -1.59
N ARG A 52 6.11 -19.68 -0.41
CA ARG A 52 4.86 -20.00 0.29
C ARG A 52 3.66 -19.18 -0.19
N ASN A 53 3.75 -18.55 -1.37
CA ASN A 53 2.70 -17.73 -1.96
C ASN A 53 2.31 -16.48 -1.16
N ASP A 54 3.20 -15.94 -0.32
CA ASP A 54 3.00 -14.63 0.29
C ASP A 54 3.07 -13.53 -0.78
N ALA A 55 1.91 -12.95 -1.11
CA ALA A 55 1.80 -11.95 -2.16
C ALA A 55 2.59 -10.67 -1.85
N SER A 56 2.69 -10.27 -0.58
CA SER A 56 3.47 -9.11 -0.16
C SER A 56 4.95 -9.37 -0.37
N ALA A 57 5.45 -10.54 0.05
CA ALA A 57 6.84 -10.94 -0.16
C ALA A 57 7.18 -11.11 -1.65
N GLN A 58 6.25 -11.63 -2.46
CA GLN A 58 6.41 -11.69 -3.91
C GLN A 58 6.58 -10.30 -4.52
N LEU A 59 5.76 -9.32 -4.11
CA LEU A 59 5.92 -7.95 -4.57
C LEU A 59 7.23 -7.34 -4.06
N SER A 60 7.57 -7.48 -2.77
CA SER A 60 8.82 -6.98 -2.21
C SER A 60 10.06 -7.52 -2.94
N LEU A 61 10.12 -8.83 -3.14
CA LEU A 61 11.22 -9.49 -3.85
C LEU A 61 11.30 -9.04 -5.32
N SER A 62 10.15 -8.79 -5.96
CA SER A 62 10.14 -8.27 -7.32
C SER A 62 10.81 -6.90 -7.44
N LEU A 63 10.63 -6.02 -6.43
CA LEU A 63 11.27 -4.71 -6.41
C LEU A 63 12.79 -4.83 -6.29
N LEU A 64 13.27 -5.79 -5.48
CA LEU A 64 14.72 -6.05 -5.36
C LEU A 64 15.32 -6.51 -6.69
N TYR A 65 14.67 -7.45 -7.38
CA TYR A 65 15.13 -7.92 -8.68
C TYR A 65 15.02 -6.86 -9.78
N GLU A 66 13.98 -6.00 -9.78
CA GLU A 66 13.81 -4.96 -10.80
C GLU A 66 14.98 -3.96 -10.83
N TYR A 67 15.54 -3.65 -9.65
CA TYR A 67 16.56 -2.61 -9.47
C TYR A 67 17.92 -3.14 -9.00
N GLY A 68 18.08 -4.45 -8.78
CA GLY A 68 19.31 -5.05 -8.25
C GLY A 68 19.64 -4.58 -6.83
N GLN A 69 18.64 -4.49 -5.95
CA GLN A 69 18.75 -3.95 -4.61
C GLN A 69 18.93 -5.03 -3.53
N GLY A 70 19.51 -4.69 -2.38
CA GLY A 70 19.66 -5.62 -1.27
C GLY A 70 20.63 -6.78 -1.55
N GLY A 71 21.56 -6.60 -2.49
CA GLY A 71 22.60 -7.58 -2.83
C GLY A 71 22.17 -8.67 -3.82
N VAL A 72 21.04 -8.51 -4.50
CA VAL A 72 20.66 -9.40 -5.63
C VAL A 72 21.03 -8.78 -6.98
N GLU A 73 21.34 -9.63 -7.96
CA GLU A 73 21.51 -9.18 -9.34
C GLU A 73 20.16 -8.72 -9.90
N ARG A 74 20.22 -7.71 -10.79
CA ARG A 74 19.04 -7.20 -11.46
C ARG A 74 18.48 -8.25 -12.42
N ASP A 75 17.24 -8.65 -12.21
CA ASP A 75 16.49 -9.57 -13.07
C ASP A 75 15.05 -9.06 -13.29
N PRO A 76 14.83 -8.26 -14.35
CA PRO A 76 13.50 -7.72 -14.65
C PRO A 76 12.47 -8.80 -15.06
N ILE A 77 12.94 -9.94 -15.58
CA ILE A 77 12.05 -11.04 -16.00
C ILE A 77 11.45 -11.70 -14.76
N GLU A 78 12.30 -12.02 -13.79
CA GLU A 78 11.87 -12.60 -12.53
C GLU A 78 11.04 -11.59 -11.70
N ALA A 79 11.42 -10.32 -11.71
CA ALA A 79 10.62 -9.26 -11.11
C ALA A 79 9.20 -9.20 -11.70
N TYR A 80 9.05 -9.25 -13.03
CA TYR A 80 7.74 -9.31 -13.67
C TYR A 80 6.94 -10.54 -13.26
N ARG A 81 7.58 -11.73 -13.23
CA ARG A 81 6.93 -12.98 -12.83
C ARG A 81 6.39 -12.90 -11.40
N LEU A 82 7.21 -12.44 -10.46
CA LEU A 82 6.85 -12.31 -9.05
C LEU A 82 5.74 -11.28 -8.84
N ARG A 83 5.81 -10.12 -9.51
CA ARG A 83 4.74 -9.10 -9.46
C ARG A 83 3.41 -9.62 -10.01
N LYS A 84 3.45 -10.41 -11.09
CA LYS A 84 2.24 -11.04 -11.63
C LYS A 84 1.66 -12.05 -10.65
N ALA A 85 2.50 -12.82 -9.96
CA ALA A 85 2.05 -13.74 -8.92
C ALA A 85 1.45 -13.00 -7.71
N ALA A 86 2.06 -11.89 -7.28
CA ALA A 86 1.59 -11.08 -6.17
C ALA A 86 0.19 -10.51 -6.39
N THR A 87 -0.13 -10.10 -7.61
CA THR A 87 -1.42 -9.46 -7.96
C THR A 87 -2.47 -10.44 -8.47
N ALA A 88 -2.19 -11.75 -8.45
CA ALA A 88 -3.14 -12.78 -8.82
C ALA A 88 -4.22 -12.98 -7.74
N SER A 89 -5.43 -13.38 -8.15
CA SER A 89 -6.53 -13.65 -7.20
C SER A 89 -6.23 -14.88 -6.34
N ARG A 90 -6.43 -14.76 -5.02
CA ARG A 90 -6.23 -15.79 -4.00
C ARG A 90 -7.55 -16.49 -3.65
N GLY A 91 -8.27 -16.87 -4.69
CA GLY A 91 -9.62 -17.42 -4.63
C GLY A 91 -10.69 -16.33 -4.71
N SER A 92 -11.92 -16.70 -4.36
CA SER A 92 -13.08 -15.83 -4.46
C SER A 92 -14.03 -16.00 -3.27
N THR A 93 -14.70 -14.92 -2.88
CA THR A 93 -15.76 -14.94 -1.87
C THR A 93 -17.11 -14.93 -2.58
N PRO A 94 -17.99 -15.92 -2.33
CA PRO A 94 -19.35 -15.86 -2.83
C PRO A 94 -20.11 -14.75 -2.09
N ILE A 95 -20.75 -13.88 -2.85
CA ILE A 95 -21.76 -12.94 -2.35
C ILE A 95 -23.10 -13.27 -2.98
N THR A 96 -24.17 -13.11 -2.21
CA THR A 96 -25.53 -13.27 -2.72
C THR A 96 -26.11 -11.89 -2.98
N THR A 97 -26.59 -11.64 -4.19
CA THR A 97 -27.23 -10.37 -4.55
C THR A 97 -28.56 -10.61 -5.23
N TYR A 98 -29.53 -9.73 -4.93
CA TYR A 98 -30.80 -9.70 -5.64
C TYR A 98 -30.65 -8.82 -6.88
N ILE A 99 -30.88 -9.41 -8.05
CA ILE A 99 -30.93 -8.72 -9.33
C ILE A 99 -32.39 -8.37 -9.61
N ALA A 100 -32.70 -7.07 -9.59
CA ALA A 100 -34.05 -6.59 -9.86
C ALA A 100 -34.51 -6.97 -11.28
N GLY A 101 -35.78 -7.38 -11.38
CA GLY A 101 -36.43 -7.61 -12.65
C GLY A 101 -36.76 -6.29 -13.35
N LEU A 102 -36.64 -6.26 -14.68
CA LEU A 102 -36.92 -5.09 -15.50
C LEU A 102 -38.01 -5.44 -16.53
N ASN A 103 -38.85 -4.46 -16.89
CA ASN A 103 -39.90 -4.59 -17.91
C ASN A 103 -40.87 -5.76 -17.67
N GLY A 104 -41.41 -5.86 -16.45
CA GLY A 104 -42.39 -6.87 -16.06
C GLY A 104 -41.81 -8.28 -15.85
N LYS A 105 -40.50 -8.48 -16.03
CA LYS A 105 -39.83 -9.74 -15.70
C LYS A 105 -39.59 -9.84 -14.19
N PRO A 106 -39.70 -11.03 -13.59
CA PRO A 106 -39.38 -11.22 -12.17
C PRO A 106 -37.89 -11.01 -11.90
N GLY A 107 -37.57 -10.50 -10.71
CA GLY A 107 -36.18 -10.46 -10.23
C GLY A 107 -35.67 -11.84 -9.82
N ARG A 108 -34.37 -11.94 -9.56
CA ARG A 108 -33.73 -13.21 -9.18
C ARG A 108 -32.61 -12.99 -8.17
N VAL A 109 -32.41 -13.94 -7.29
CA VAL A 109 -31.22 -14.01 -6.44
C VAL A 109 -30.12 -14.70 -7.22
N SER A 110 -28.93 -14.10 -7.26
CA SER A 110 -27.74 -14.66 -7.92
C SER A 110 -26.58 -14.67 -6.95
N MET A 111 -25.83 -15.77 -6.97
CA MET A 111 -24.52 -15.83 -6.35
C MET A 111 -23.47 -15.29 -7.33
N ILE A 112 -22.62 -14.38 -6.85
CA ILE A 112 -21.48 -13.84 -7.60
C ILE A 112 -20.22 -14.15 -6.82
N PHE A 113 -19.18 -14.63 -7.50
CA PHE A 113 -17.89 -14.91 -6.89
C PHE A 113 -16.98 -13.71 -7.07
N VAL A 114 -16.73 -12.96 -5.99
CA VAL A 114 -15.85 -11.79 -6.00
C VAL A 114 -14.42 -12.27 -5.77
N PRO A 115 -13.47 -12.03 -6.68
CA PRO A 115 -12.09 -12.42 -6.48
C PRO A 115 -11.48 -11.68 -5.30
N ARG A 116 -10.71 -12.40 -4.48
CA ARG A 116 -9.92 -11.82 -3.38
C ARG A 116 -8.48 -11.61 -3.84
N TYR A 117 -7.90 -10.49 -3.45
CA TYR A 117 -6.51 -10.16 -3.73
C TYR A 117 -5.84 -9.80 -2.41
N ASP A 118 -4.67 -10.39 -2.16
CA ASP A 118 -3.85 -10.04 -1.01
C ASP A 118 -3.04 -8.75 -1.28
N VAL A 119 -2.64 -8.55 -2.55
CA VAL A 119 -2.06 -7.31 -3.06
C VAL A 119 -2.88 -6.83 -4.25
N ALA A 120 -3.48 -5.65 -4.12
CA ALA A 120 -4.23 -5.04 -5.22
C ALA A 120 -3.28 -4.52 -6.31
N ALA A 121 -3.72 -4.54 -7.58
CA ALA A 121 -2.93 -4.03 -8.70
C ALA A 121 -2.50 -2.56 -8.49
N PHE A 122 -3.40 -1.72 -7.97
CA PHE A 122 -3.09 -0.32 -7.65
C PHE A 122 -1.99 -0.18 -6.59
N GLN A 123 -2.00 -1.05 -5.57
CA GLN A 123 -0.95 -1.06 -4.54
C GLN A 123 0.41 -1.41 -5.14
N ALA A 124 0.46 -2.41 -6.03
CA ALA A 124 1.69 -2.75 -6.75
C ALA A 124 2.21 -1.57 -7.58
N THR A 125 1.32 -0.83 -8.26
CA THR A 125 1.67 0.36 -9.03
C THR A 125 2.29 1.46 -8.15
N ILE A 126 1.74 1.72 -6.96
CA ILE A 126 2.30 2.72 -6.03
C ILE A 126 3.71 2.32 -5.59
N ASN A 127 3.93 1.07 -5.22
CA ASN A 127 5.24 0.59 -4.80
C ASN A 127 6.27 0.72 -5.93
N LEU A 128 5.88 0.38 -7.16
CA LEU A 128 6.74 0.54 -8.34
C LEU A 128 7.08 2.00 -8.62
N ALA A 129 6.07 2.88 -8.59
CA ALA A 129 6.26 4.31 -8.85
C ALA A 129 7.23 4.94 -7.84
N CYS A 130 7.06 4.65 -6.55
CA CYS A 130 8.00 5.13 -5.54
C CYS A 130 9.40 4.50 -5.73
N SER A 131 9.49 3.19 -6.02
CA SER A 131 10.78 2.54 -6.28
C SER A 131 11.51 3.16 -7.48
N GLN A 132 10.77 3.51 -8.54
CA GLN A 132 11.31 4.19 -9.71
C GLN A 132 11.85 5.57 -9.37
N ALA A 133 11.08 6.35 -8.59
CA ALA A 133 11.51 7.65 -8.11
C ALA A 133 12.82 7.56 -7.32
N LEU A 134 12.91 6.61 -6.39
CA LEU A 134 14.12 6.36 -5.60
C LEU A 134 15.32 5.95 -6.48
N ALA A 135 15.09 5.07 -7.47
CA ALA A 135 16.15 4.64 -8.38
C ALA A 135 16.70 5.77 -9.25
N GLN A 136 15.88 6.78 -9.55
CA GLN A 136 16.24 7.93 -10.38
C GLN A 136 16.68 9.16 -9.55
N ASP A 137 16.60 9.07 -8.22
CA ASP A 137 16.67 10.22 -7.29
C ASP A 137 15.73 11.38 -7.71
N ASP A 138 14.55 11.04 -8.24
CA ASP A 138 13.55 12.00 -8.68
C ASP A 138 12.78 12.59 -7.49
N ARG A 139 12.93 13.89 -7.30
CA ARG A 139 12.29 14.68 -6.24
C ARG A 139 11.18 15.59 -6.77
N SER A 140 10.67 15.32 -7.96
CA SER A 140 9.47 16.00 -8.47
C SER A 140 8.30 15.84 -7.49
N PRO A 141 7.38 16.82 -7.41
CA PRO A 141 6.21 16.72 -6.55
C PRO A 141 5.38 15.44 -6.80
N GLU A 142 5.35 14.98 -8.05
CA GLU A 142 4.69 13.73 -8.46
C GLU A 142 5.37 12.50 -7.87
N ALA A 143 6.70 12.41 -7.99
CA ALA A 143 7.52 11.31 -7.48
C ALA A 143 7.46 11.23 -5.95
N VAL A 144 7.63 12.36 -5.28
CA VAL A 144 7.49 12.47 -3.82
C VAL A 144 6.07 12.12 -3.38
N GLY A 145 5.07 12.57 -4.14
CA GLY A 145 3.66 12.23 -3.91
C GLY A 145 3.40 10.73 -3.99
N ALA A 146 4.02 10.03 -4.95
CA ALA A 146 3.93 8.57 -5.07
C ALA A 146 4.54 7.83 -3.88
N CYS A 147 5.57 8.40 -3.25
CA CYS A 147 6.15 7.89 -2.02
C CYS A 147 5.40 8.31 -0.74
N GLY A 148 4.27 9.02 -0.87
CA GLY A 148 3.46 9.43 0.28
C GLY A 148 3.98 10.68 1.00
N GLY A 149 4.79 11.51 0.34
CA GLY A 149 5.29 12.79 0.84
C GLY A 149 6.80 12.81 1.10
N GLU A 150 7.33 14.02 1.36
CA GLU A 150 8.77 14.30 1.49
C GLU A 150 9.46 13.45 2.57
N GLU A 151 8.84 13.35 3.75
CA GLU A 151 9.40 12.61 4.89
C GLU A 151 9.59 11.13 4.54
N ASN A 152 8.58 10.52 3.92
CA ASN A 152 8.61 9.11 3.53
C ASN A 152 9.61 8.86 2.40
N TYR A 153 9.64 9.75 1.40
CA TYR A 153 10.64 9.69 0.35
C TYR A 153 12.05 9.71 0.95
N ALA A 154 12.32 10.66 1.86
CA ALA A 154 13.62 10.79 2.50
C ALA A 154 14.02 9.54 3.30
N GLU A 155 13.08 8.97 4.08
CA GLU A 155 13.34 7.73 4.83
C GLU A 155 13.66 6.56 3.89
N LEU A 156 12.84 6.35 2.86
CA LEU A 156 13.03 5.26 1.91
C LEU A 156 14.32 5.44 1.11
N ALA A 157 14.64 6.67 0.68
CA ALA A 157 15.89 6.98 -0.03
C ALA A 157 17.15 6.74 0.82
N ALA A 158 17.06 6.90 2.14
CA ALA A 158 18.14 6.57 3.07
C ALA A 158 18.35 5.06 3.23
N ARG A 159 17.34 4.24 2.94
CA ARG A 159 17.43 2.77 2.93
C ARG A 159 17.81 2.25 1.55
N TRP A 160 17.34 2.89 0.47
CA TRP A 160 17.59 2.51 -0.92
C TRP A 160 19.06 2.58 -1.33
N ARG A 161 19.83 3.51 -0.77
CA ARG A 161 21.26 3.71 -1.11
C ARG A 161 22.23 2.86 -0.29
N ARG A 162 21.72 2.00 0.61
CA ARG A 162 22.53 1.18 1.52
C ARG A 162 22.73 -0.24 0.99
#